data_AF-A0A256Z3X1-F1
#
_entry.id   AF-A0A256Z3X1-F1
#
_cell.length_a   1.000
_cell.length_b   1.000
_cell.length_c   1.000
_cell.angle_alpha   90.00
_cell.angle_beta   90.00
_cell.angle_gamma   90.00
#
_symmetry.space_group_name_H-M   'P 1'
#
loop_
_entity.id
_entity.type
_entity.pdbx_description
1 polymer ?
#
loop_
_entity_poly.entity_id
_entity_poly.type
_entity_poly.pdbx_seq_one_letter_code
_entity_poly.pdbx_strand_id
1 'polypeptide(L)'
;MPHSKHKIISLAETLASEFDILAHELRVLILAIIAVHRRITWADLKSVLESIVGPVNPNTLAFHVRKLINSKYVEREGGPESVTYKARIPDDIKKKIEPLVREIKSYIKGDC
;
A
#
# COMPACT_ATOMS: atom_id res chain seq x y z
N MET A 1 7.46 0.10 -18.54
CA MET A 1 6.89 1.46 -18.43
C MET A 1 7.56 2.26 -17.30
N PRO A 2 8.61 3.04 -17.56
CA PRO A 2 9.32 3.81 -16.52
C PRO A 2 8.45 4.92 -15.91
N HIS A 3 7.59 5.54 -16.70
CA HIS A 3 6.79 6.70 -16.28
C HIS A 3 5.75 6.39 -15.20
N SER A 4 5.21 5.16 -15.17
CA SER A 4 4.16 4.79 -14.21
C SER A 4 4.69 4.67 -12.77
N LYS A 5 5.92 4.15 -12.57
CA LYS A 5 6.52 4.00 -11.24
C LYS A 5 6.83 5.35 -10.60
N HIS A 6 7.45 6.26 -11.35
CA HIS A 6 7.75 7.62 -10.87
C HIS A 6 6.47 8.37 -10.46
N LYS A 7 5.39 8.24 -11.24
CA LYS A 7 4.10 8.83 -10.89
C LYS A 7 3.52 8.25 -9.59
N ILE A 8 3.56 6.93 -9.43
CA ILE A 8 3.11 6.25 -8.20
C ILE A 8 3.88 6.74 -6.98
N ILE A 9 5.22 6.81 -7.07
CA ILE A 9 6.08 7.26 -5.97
C ILE A 9 5.78 8.73 -5.64
N SER A 10 5.73 9.62 -6.63
CA SER A 10 5.44 11.05 -6.41
C SER A 10 4.07 11.31 -5.75
N LEU A 11 3.04 10.54 -6.14
CA LEU A 11 1.73 10.61 -5.48
C LEU A 11 1.80 10.13 -4.02
N ALA A 12 2.59 9.08 -3.76
CA ALA A 12 2.77 8.57 -2.40
C ALA A 12 3.52 9.55 -1.50
N GLU A 13 4.56 10.22 -2.01
CA GLU A 13 5.29 11.27 -1.30
C GLU A 13 4.38 12.47 -0.98
N THR A 14 3.58 12.91 -1.94
CA THR A 14 2.61 14.01 -1.76
C THR A 14 1.59 13.68 -0.68
N LEU A 15 1.04 12.46 -0.67
CA LEU A 15 0.10 12.04 0.37
C LEU A 15 0.78 11.88 1.73
N ALA A 16 2.05 11.49 1.75
CA ALA A 16 2.79 11.37 3.00
C ALA A 16 2.98 12.73 3.67
N SER A 17 3.23 13.81 2.93
CA SER A 17 3.40 15.14 3.52
C SER A 17 2.11 15.73 4.10
N GLU A 18 0.93 15.20 3.76
CA GLU A 18 -0.37 15.73 4.18
C GLU A 18 -0.97 15.05 5.42
N PHE A 19 -0.47 13.88 5.84
CA PHE A 19 -1.12 13.03 6.85
C PHE A 19 -0.14 12.41 7.84
N ASP A 20 -0.27 12.68 9.14
CA ASP A 20 0.62 12.14 10.19
C ASP A 20 0.73 10.60 10.18
N ILE A 21 -0.41 9.91 10.06
CA ILE A 21 -0.47 8.43 10.02
C ILE A 21 0.12 7.89 8.71
N LEU A 22 0.16 8.68 7.65
CA LEU A 22 0.72 8.30 6.35
C LEU A 22 2.04 9.00 6.03
N ALA A 23 2.68 9.68 6.99
CA ALA A 23 3.91 10.47 6.84
C ALA A 23 5.17 9.70 6.43
N HIS A 24 5.01 8.56 5.77
CA HIS A 24 6.06 7.80 5.14
C HIS A 24 5.51 7.19 3.85
N GLU A 25 6.19 7.38 2.73
CA GLU A 25 5.78 6.92 1.40
C GLU A 25 5.41 5.42 1.39
N LEU A 26 6.20 4.56 2.05
CA LEU A 26 5.92 3.13 2.14
C LEU A 26 4.56 2.84 2.81
N ARG A 27 4.15 3.60 3.83
CA ARG A 27 2.82 3.41 4.45
C ARG A 27 1.69 3.73 3.47
N VAL A 28 1.87 4.80 2.69
CA VAL A 28 0.89 5.18 1.65
C VAL A 28 0.79 4.08 0.59
N LEU A 29 1.93 3.62 0.07
CA LEU A 29 1.99 2.58 -0.95
C LEU A 29 1.39 1.27 -0.46
N ILE A 30 1.76 0.81 0.74
CA ILE A 30 1.21 -0.41 1.36
C ILE A 30 -0.31 -0.32 1.44
N LEU A 31 -0.84 0.79 1.96
CA LEU A 31 -2.29 0.97 2.13
C LEU A 31 -3.01 0.96 0.78
N ALA A 32 -2.46 1.65 -0.23
CA ALA A 32 -3.03 1.71 -1.57
C ALA A 32 -3.00 0.34 -2.27
N ILE A 33 -1.90 -0.42 -2.15
CA ILE A 33 -1.80 -1.79 -2.70
C ILE A 33 -2.86 -2.71 -2.10
N ILE A 34 -3.02 -2.69 -0.77
CA ILE A 34 -4.05 -3.48 -0.09
C ILE A 34 -5.45 -3.06 -0.58
N ALA A 35 -5.68 -1.76 -0.77
CA ALA A 35 -6.95 -1.24 -1.28
C ALA A 35 -7.28 -1.71 -2.70
N VAL A 36 -6.28 -1.82 -3.59
CA VAL A 36 -6.44 -2.35 -4.96
C VAL A 36 -6.93 -3.80 -4.94
N HIS A 37 -6.33 -4.64 -4.09
CA HIS A 37 -6.58 -6.09 -4.07
C HIS A 37 -7.78 -6.50 -3.22
N ARG A 38 -8.35 -5.59 -2.41
CA ARG A 38 -9.37 -5.83 -1.38
C ARG A 38 -8.90 -6.73 -0.24
N ARG A 39 -8.23 -7.84 -0.54
CA ARG A 39 -7.52 -8.75 0.37
C ARG A 39 -6.20 -9.16 -0.27
N ILE A 40 -5.11 -9.18 0.50
CA ILE A 40 -3.80 -9.54 -0.01
C ILE A 40 -2.99 -10.32 1.03
N THR A 41 -2.17 -11.28 0.60
CA THR A 41 -1.24 -11.99 1.49
C THR A 41 0.00 -11.15 1.78
N TRP A 42 0.81 -11.56 2.76
CA TRP A 42 2.11 -10.93 3.00
C TRP A 42 3.04 -11.04 1.79
N ALA A 43 3.10 -12.22 1.17
CA ALA A 43 4.00 -12.50 0.05
C ALA A 43 3.64 -11.63 -1.17
N ASP A 44 2.34 -11.55 -1.50
CA ASP A 44 1.86 -10.75 -2.62
C ASP A 44 2.07 -9.26 -2.36
N LEU A 45 1.78 -8.79 -1.14
CA LEU A 45 2.00 -7.39 -0.77
C LEU A 45 3.47 -7.00 -0.94
N LYS A 46 4.39 -7.85 -0.46
CA LYS A 46 5.83 -7.62 -0.63
C LYS A 46 6.21 -7.62 -2.10
N SER A 47 5.76 -8.60 -2.87
CA SER A 47 6.06 -8.72 -4.31
C SER A 47 5.61 -7.49 -5.10
N VAL A 48 4.36 -7.05 -4.90
CA VAL A 48 3.82 -5.86 -5.56
C VAL A 48 4.59 -4.60 -5.15
N LEU A 49 4.88 -4.43 -3.85
CA LEU A 49 5.64 -3.28 -3.38
C LEU A 49 7.05 -3.25 -3.99
N GLU A 50 7.75 -4.39 -4.01
CA GLU A 50 9.10 -4.48 -4.57
C GLU A 50 9.14 -4.24 -6.07
N SER A 51 8.07 -4.59 -6.80
CA SER A 51 7.96 -4.26 -8.22
C SER A 51 7.96 -2.74 -8.47
N ILE A 52 7.50 -1.93 -7.50
CA ILE A 52 7.38 -0.47 -7.61
C ILE A 52 8.66 0.23 -7.11
N VAL A 53 9.13 -0.12 -5.90
CA VAL A 53 10.22 0.62 -5.22
C VAL A 53 11.57 -0.12 -5.19
N GLY A 54 11.64 -1.32 -5.77
CA GLY A 54 12.81 -2.20 -5.63
C GLY A 54 12.79 -3.01 -4.34
N PRO A 55 13.87 -3.76 -4.02
CA PRO A 55 13.92 -4.65 -2.87
C PRO A 55 13.57 -3.96 -1.55
N VAL A 56 12.69 -4.57 -0.76
CA VAL A 56 12.24 -4.02 0.53
C VAL A 56 12.63 -4.96 1.66
N ASN A 57 13.27 -4.39 2.68
CA ASN A 57 13.58 -5.11 3.89
C ASN A 57 12.28 -5.62 4.55
N PRO A 58 12.14 -6.93 4.82
CA PRO A 58 10.90 -7.50 5.36
C PRO A 58 10.54 -6.95 6.75
N ASN A 59 11.53 -6.59 7.58
CA ASN A 59 11.29 -5.98 8.89
C ASN A 59 10.75 -4.54 8.74
N THR A 60 11.23 -3.78 7.76
CA THR A 60 10.71 -2.45 7.43
C THR A 60 9.25 -2.55 6.97
N LEU A 61 8.92 -3.48 6.08
CA LEU A 61 7.53 -3.75 5.70
C LEU A 61 6.68 -4.12 6.92
N ALA A 62 7.21 -4.97 7.81
CA ALA A 62 6.46 -5.43 8.99
C ALA A 62 6.20 -4.30 9.98
N PHE A 63 7.15 -3.37 10.12
CA PHE A 63 7.00 -2.18 10.93
C PHE A 63 5.88 -1.27 10.40
N HIS A 64 5.87 -0.98 9.10
CA HIS A 64 4.84 -0.12 8.50
C HIS A 64 3.46 -0.76 8.48
N VAL A 65 3.35 -2.06 8.17
CA VAL A 65 2.08 -2.80 8.26
C VAL A 65 1.54 -2.79 9.69
N ARG A 66 2.39 -3.03 10.70
CA ARG A 66 1.99 -2.94 12.12
C ARG A 66 1.47 -1.56 12.49
N LYS A 67 2.12 -0.48 12.04
CA LYS A 67 1.62 0.89 12.26
C LYS A 67 0.23 1.10 11.67
N LEU A 68 -0.02 0.63 10.45
CA LEU A 68 -1.33 0.74 9.80
C LEU A 68 -2.41 -0.11 10.49
N ILE A 69 -2.03 -1.26 11.05
CA ILE A 69 -2.94 -2.08 11.87
C ILE A 69 -3.29 -1.37 13.17
N ASN A 70 -2.28 -0.86 13.88
CA ASN A 70 -2.49 -0.16 15.15
C ASN A 70 -3.32 1.12 14.98
N SER A 71 -3.22 1.78 13.82
CA SER A 71 -4.06 2.94 13.48
C SER A 71 -5.45 2.57 12.95
N LYS A 72 -5.77 1.27 12.80
CA LYS A 72 -7.02 0.73 12.23
C LYS A 72 -7.23 1.02 10.74
N TYR A 73 -6.16 1.33 10.00
CA TYR A 73 -6.20 1.56 8.55
C TYR A 73 -6.07 0.25 7.77
N VAL A 74 -5.55 -0.78 8.42
CA VAL A 74 -5.47 -2.15 7.90
C VAL A 74 -6.02 -3.10 8.96
N GLU A 75 -6.82 -4.06 8.51
CA GLU A 75 -7.28 -5.17 9.31
C GLU A 75 -6.52 -6.43 8.89
N ARG A 76 -6.07 -7.21 9.88
CA ARG A 76 -5.50 -8.53 9.67
C ARG A 76 -6.62 -9.56 9.82
N GLU A 77 -6.90 -10.31 8.77
CA GLU A 77 -7.92 -11.36 8.73
C GLU A 77 -7.24 -12.75 8.58
N GLY A 78 -7.93 -13.81 9.00
CA GLY A 78 -7.46 -15.20 8.84
C GLY A 78 -6.71 -15.78 10.05
N GLY A 79 -6.29 -17.03 9.92
CA GLY A 79 -5.54 -17.77 10.95
C GLY A 79 -4.02 -17.58 10.83
N PRO A 80 -3.23 -18.20 11.72
CA PRO A 80 -1.76 -18.12 11.69
C PRO A 80 -1.15 -18.52 10.34
N GLU A 81 -1.75 -19.50 9.65
CA GLU A 81 -1.27 -20.03 8.37
C GLU A 81 -1.88 -19.35 7.13
N SER A 82 -2.90 -18.50 7.29
CA SER A 82 -3.68 -17.92 6.19
C SER A 82 -3.95 -16.43 6.38
N VAL A 83 -2.93 -15.71 6.83
CA VAL A 83 -3.01 -14.27 7.10
C VAL A 83 -3.25 -13.49 5.81
N THR A 84 -4.30 -12.67 5.82
CA THR A 84 -4.57 -11.69 4.77
C THR A 84 -4.78 -10.30 5.38
N TYR A 85 -4.53 -9.27 4.57
CA TYR A 85 -4.67 -7.88 4.96
C TYR A 85 -5.76 -7.21 4.14
N LYS A 86 -6.56 -6.37 4.81
CA LYS A 86 -7.67 -5.63 4.21
C LYS A 86 -7.61 -4.17 4.62
N ALA A 87 -7.82 -3.27 3.65
CA ALA A 87 -7.78 -1.84 3.91
C ALA A 87 -9.08 -1.36 4.59
N ARG A 88 -8.93 -0.48 5.56
CA ARG A 88 -9.98 0.19 6.34
C ARG A 88 -9.72 1.70 6.32
N ILE A 89 -9.88 2.29 5.14
CA ILE A 89 -9.51 3.69 4.88
C ILE A 89 -10.70 4.59 5.28
N PRO A 90 -10.49 5.55 6.20
CA PRO A 90 -11.47 6.59 6.51
C PRO A 90 -11.90 7.38 5.26
N ASP A 91 -13.16 7.84 5.23
CA ASP A 91 -13.73 8.47 4.02
C ASP A 91 -13.03 9.77 3.59
N ASP A 92 -12.50 10.53 4.54
CA ASP A 92 -11.70 11.75 4.33
C ASP A 92 -10.37 11.46 3.61
N ILE A 93 -9.80 10.29 3.84
CA ILE A 93 -8.55 9.83 3.19
C ILE A 93 -8.84 9.08 1.90
N LYS A 94 -9.97 8.38 1.83
CA LYS A 94 -10.36 7.54 0.69
C LYS A 94 -10.37 8.31 -0.63
N LYS A 95 -10.90 9.54 -0.65
CA LYS A 95 -10.91 10.38 -1.85
C LYS A 95 -9.51 10.81 -2.29
N LYS A 96 -8.60 11.04 -1.33
CA LYS A 96 -7.25 11.50 -1.61
C LYS A 96 -6.31 10.39 -2.08
N ILE A 97 -6.49 9.16 -1.57
CA ILE A 97 -5.69 8.01 -2.01
C ILE A 97 -6.21 7.40 -3.33
N GLU A 98 -7.43 7.75 -3.76
CA GLU A 98 -8.05 7.19 -4.96
C GLU A 98 -7.21 7.35 -6.24
N PRO A 99 -6.58 8.51 -6.54
CA PRO A 99 -5.70 8.65 -7.70
C PRO A 99 -4.54 7.64 -7.67
N LEU A 100 -3.91 7.47 -6.50
CA LEU A 100 -2.83 6.50 -6.32
C LEU A 100 -3.32 5.06 -6.51
N VAL A 101 -4.48 4.71 -5.94
CA VAL A 101 -5.10 3.38 -6.13
C VAL A 101 -5.37 3.09 -7.60
N ARG A 102 -5.85 4.09 -8.36
CA ARG A 102 -6.09 3.96 -9.81
C ARG A 102 -4.78 3.72 -10.57
N GLU A 103 -3.73 4.48 -10.26
CA GLU A 103 -2.43 4.32 -10.91
C GLU A 103 -1.80 2.96 -10.62
N ILE A 104 -1.80 2.50 -9.36
CA ILE A 104 -1.30 1.17 -8.99
C ILE A 104 -2.10 0.08 -9.70
N LYS A 105 -3.44 0.22 -9.76
CA LYS A 105 -4.29 -0.75 -10.48
C LYS A 105 -3.98 -0.82 -11.97
N SER A 106 -3.72 0.32 -12.62
CA SER A 106 -3.32 0.37 -14.03
C SER A 106 -1.93 -0.24 -14.25
N TYR A 107 -1.00 0.02 -13.34
CA TYR A 107 0.34 -0.56 -13.35
C TYR A 107 0.30 -2.09 -13.29
N ILE A 108 -0.43 -2.66 -12.32
CA ILE A 108 -0.55 -4.12 -12.17
C ILE A 108 -1.20 -4.78 -13.40
N LYS A 109 -2.21 -4.14 -14.00
CA LYS A 109 -2.88 -4.67 -15.20
C LYS A 109 -2.02 -4.62 -16.46
N GLY A 110 -1.05 -3.70 -16.53
CA GLY A 110 -0.14 -3.57 -17.68
C GLY A 110 1.08 -4.49 -17.60
N ASP A 111 1.32 -5.13 -16.44
CA ASP A 111 2.38 -6.11 -16.21
C ASP A 111 1.90 -7.57 -16.43
N CYS A 112 0.62 -7.79 -16.74
CA CYS A 112 0.04 -9.08 -17.18
C CYS A 112 -0.11 -9.12 -18.70
#